data_AF-A0AA37P6Q2-F1
#
_entry.id   AF-A0AA37P6Q2-F1
#
_cell.length_a   1.000
_cell.length_b   1.000
_cell.length_c   1.000
_cell.angle_alpha   90.00
_cell.angle_beta   90.00
_cell.angle_gamma   90.00
#
_symmetry.space_group_name_H-M   'P 1'
#
loop_
_entity.id
_entity.type
_entity.pdbx_description
1 polymer ?
#
loop_
_entity_poly.entity_id
_entity_poly.type
_entity_poly.pdbx_seq_one_letter_code
_entity_poly.pdbx_strand_id
1 'polypeptide(L)'
;MIWMPFSPRWLIHHGREEEARKVLANLRDLPENHELIELEFLEIKAQSLFEKRSTAEHFPHLQEQTAWNTFKLQFVAIKALFQTKAMFKRVIVATVTIASRFFQQWTGINAVLYYAPQIFGQLGLNETTTSLLATGVVGIVMFIATIPAVLWIDRVGRKPVLAIGAIGMGTCHIIIAVILAKNIDRFHEQPAAGWAAVCMVWLFVVHFGC
;
A
#
# COMPACT_ATOMS: atom_id res chain seq x y z
N MET A 1 18.16 -9.43 -2.81
CA MET A 1 17.82 -10.60 -1.96
C MET A 1 19.03 -11.44 -1.55
N ILE A 2 20.23 -11.21 -2.10
CA ILE A 2 21.44 -12.01 -1.78
C ILE A 2 21.87 -11.87 -0.30
N TRP A 3 21.51 -10.78 0.37
CA TRP A 3 21.97 -10.48 1.74
C TRP A 3 20.90 -10.64 2.84
N MET A 4 19.62 -10.83 2.50
CA MET A 4 18.56 -10.95 3.52
C MET A 4 18.23 -12.43 3.74
N PRO A 5 18.24 -12.93 4.98
CA PRO A 5 17.82 -14.30 5.26
C PRO A 5 16.35 -14.50 4.86
N PHE A 6 15.99 -15.73 4.49
CA PHE A 6 14.60 -16.07 4.22
C PHE A 6 13.75 -15.93 5.48
N SER A 7 12.46 -15.66 5.32
CA SER A 7 11.58 -15.52 6.49
C SER A 7 11.51 -16.83 7.29
N PRO A 8 11.54 -16.77 8.63
CA PRO A 8 11.46 -17.97 9.48
C PRO A 8 10.26 -18.87 9.16
N ARG A 9 9.11 -18.26 8.86
CA ARG A 9 7.90 -18.99 8.44
C ARG A 9 8.10 -19.79 7.16
N TRP A 10 8.79 -19.21 6.16
CA TRP A 10 9.10 -19.91 4.92
C TRP A 10 10.07 -21.08 5.17
N LEU A 11 11.10 -20.87 5.99
CA LEU A 11 12.09 -21.89 6.34
C LEU A 11 11.44 -23.10 7.05
N ILE A 12 10.57 -22.86 8.03
CA ILE A 12 9.79 -23.90 8.72
C ILE A 12 8.86 -24.63 7.74
N HIS A 13 8.22 -23.91 6.82
CA HIS A 13 7.36 -24.53 5.80
C HIS A 13 8.14 -25.48 4.87
N HIS A 14 9.42 -25.23 4.62
CA HIS A 14 10.32 -26.06 3.80
C HIS A 14 11.13 -27.08 4.63
N GLY A 15 10.85 -27.23 5.92
CA GLY A 15 11.55 -28.18 6.80
C GLY A 15 12.97 -27.75 7.22
N ARG A 16 13.38 -26.51 6.93
CA ARG A 16 14.67 -25.92 7.34
C ARG A 16 14.57 -25.32 8.74
N GLU A 17 14.27 -26.15 9.73
CA GLU A 17 13.94 -25.71 11.10
C GLU A 17 15.11 -25.08 11.85
N GLU A 18 16.31 -25.66 11.75
CA GLU A 18 17.52 -25.14 12.42
C GLU A 18 17.89 -23.75 11.92
N GLU A 19 17.76 -23.51 10.62
CA GLU A 19 18.01 -22.20 10.04
C GLU A 19 16.92 -21.19 10.44
N ALA A 20 15.67 -21.63 10.54
CA ALA A 20 14.59 -20.77 11.00
C ALA A 20 14.83 -20.26 12.43
N ARG A 21 15.35 -21.12 13.32
CA ARG A 21 15.74 -20.73 14.69
C ARG A 21 16.85 -19.69 14.70
N LYS A 22 17.90 -19.89 13.90
CA LYS A 22 19.00 -18.91 13.76
C LYS A 22 18.50 -17.55 13.27
N VAL A 23 17.61 -17.56 12.27
CA VAL A 23 17.03 -16.31 11.75
C VAL A 23 16.11 -15.64 12.77
N LEU A 24 15.33 -16.40 13.55
CA LEU A 24 14.51 -15.87 14.65
C LEU A 24 15.36 -15.25 15.76
N ALA A 25 16.43 -15.93 16.16
CA ALA A 25 17.39 -15.43 17.13
C ALA A 25 18.03 -14.10 16.70
N ASN A 26 18.49 -14.03 15.45
CA ASN A 26 19.04 -12.80 14.88
C ASN A 26 18.00 -11.68 14.77
N LEU A 27 16.73 -12.00 14.52
CA LEU A 27 15.66 -11.00 14.36
C LEU A 27 15.17 -10.44 15.70
N ARG A 28 15.22 -11.25 16.76
CA ARG A 28 14.84 -10.87 18.12
C ARG A 28 16.00 -10.37 18.97
N ASP A 29 17.23 -10.46 18.47
CA ASP A 29 18.47 -10.14 19.18
C ASP A 29 18.58 -10.91 20.52
N LEU A 30 18.24 -12.20 20.48
CA LEU A 30 18.20 -13.09 21.63
C LEU A 30 18.98 -14.40 21.33
N PRO A 31 19.56 -15.06 22.34
CA PRO A 31 20.26 -16.32 22.14
C PRO A 31 19.29 -17.43 21.69
N GLU A 32 19.71 -18.32 20.80
CA GLU A 32 18.86 -19.36 20.17
C GLU A 32 18.05 -20.22 21.17
N ASN A 33 18.55 -20.39 22.39
CA ASN A 33 17.94 -21.19 23.46
C ASN A 33 17.00 -20.37 24.37
N HIS A 34 16.69 -19.13 24.02
CA HIS A 34 15.79 -18.29 24.81
C HIS A 34 14.34 -18.77 24.67
N GLU A 35 13.61 -18.85 25.79
CA GLU A 35 12.23 -19.36 25.85
C GLU A 35 11.30 -18.68 24.82
N LEU A 36 11.40 -17.37 24.66
CA LEU A 36 10.63 -16.62 23.65
C LEU A 36 10.85 -17.11 22.20
N ILE A 37 12.07 -17.49 21.83
CA ILE A 37 12.36 -17.99 20.48
C ILE A 37 11.75 -19.37 20.30
N GLU A 38 11.85 -20.21 21.33
CA GLU A 38 11.25 -21.55 21.30
C GLU A 38 9.73 -21.46 21.19
N LEU A 39 9.09 -20.56 21.95
CA LEU A 39 7.66 -20.29 21.86
C LEU A 39 7.25 -19.80 20.46
N GLU A 40 7.93 -18.78 19.92
CA GLU A 40 7.63 -18.28 18.57
C GLU A 40 7.86 -19.34 17.49
N PHE A 41 8.93 -20.11 17.60
CA PHE A 41 9.23 -21.21 16.68
C PHE A 41 8.14 -22.28 16.72
N LEU A 42 7.70 -22.69 17.92
CA LEU A 42 6.64 -23.66 18.11
C LEU A 42 5.29 -23.14 17.59
N GLU A 43 4.97 -21.87 17.80
CA GLU A 43 3.76 -21.23 17.28
C GLU A 43 3.74 -21.26 15.74
N ILE A 44 4.83 -20.82 15.10
CA ILE A 44 4.95 -20.82 13.64
C ILE A 44 4.91 -22.25 13.09
N LYS A 45 5.54 -23.21 13.77
CA LYS A 45 5.51 -24.62 13.40
C LYS A 45 4.11 -25.21 13.52
N ALA A 46 3.39 -24.93 14.60
CA ALA A 46 2.02 -25.36 14.79
C ALA A 46 1.11 -24.79 13.70
N GLN A 47 1.25 -23.50 13.37
CA GLN A 47 0.49 -22.88 12.29
C GLN A 47 0.82 -23.49 10.93
N SER A 48 2.09 -23.71 10.62
CA SER A 48 2.54 -24.33 9.36
C SER A 48 2.01 -25.76 9.20
N LEU A 49 2.04 -26.56 10.26
CA LEU A 49 1.47 -27.91 10.27
C LEU A 49 -0.05 -27.88 10.12
N PHE A 50 -0.74 -26.94 10.76
CA PHE A 50 -2.18 -26.75 10.62
C PHE A 50 -2.56 -26.39 9.18
N GLU A 51 -1.83 -25.47 8.54
CA GLU A 51 -2.03 -25.08 7.14
C GLU A 51 -1.81 -26.26 6.18
N LYS A 52 -0.74 -27.05 6.40
CA LYS A 52 -0.47 -28.27 5.61
C LYS A 52 -1.56 -29.33 5.77
N ARG A 53 -2.03 -29.56 7.02
CA ARG A 53 -3.12 -30.53 7.30
C ARG A 53 -4.44 -30.08 6.72
N SER A 54 -4.83 -28.82 6.94
CA SER A 54 -6.06 -28.24 6.37
C SER A 54 -6.06 -28.34 4.85
N THR A 55 -4.93 -28.05 4.21
CA THR A 55 -4.81 -28.15 2.75
C THR A 55 -4.90 -29.60 2.27
N ALA A 56 -4.26 -30.54 2.97
CA ALA A 56 -4.32 -31.96 2.64
C ALA A 56 -5.73 -32.56 2.82
N GLU A 57 -6.46 -32.16 3.87
CA GLU A 57 -7.84 -32.59 4.11
C GLU A 57 -8.82 -32.04 3.06
N HIS A 58 -8.67 -30.78 2.67
CA HIS A 58 -9.57 -30.16 1.69
C HIS A 58 -9.24 -30.56 0.25
N PHE A 59 -7.97 -30.88 -0.06
CA PHE A 59 -7.51 -31.18 -1.41
C PHE A 59 -6.58 -32.41 -1.45
N PRO A 60 -7.10 -33.63 -1.16
CA PRO A 60 -6.31 -34.86 -1.11
C PRO A 60 -5.66 -35.22 -2.46
N HIS A 61 -6.19 -34.71 -3.58
CA HIS A 61 -5.69 -34.97 -4.94
C HIS A 61 -4.57 -34.01 -5.40
N LEU A 62 -4.16 -33.04 -4.58
CA LEU A 62 -3.11 -32.04 -4.89
C LEU A 62 -1.94 -32.10 -3.89
N GLN A 63 -1.78 -33.23 -3.21
CA GLN A 63 -0.81 -33.42 -2.12
C GLN A 63 0.65 -33.36 -2.60
N GLU A 64 0.90 -33.71 -3.87
CA GLU A 64 2.22 -33.60 -4.49
C GLU A 64 2.52 -32.15 -4.87
N GLN A 65 3.58 -31.57 -4.29
CA GLN A 65 4.07 -30.22 -4.59
C GLN A 65 4.77 -30.10 -5.96
N THR A 66 4.15 -30.61 -7.03
CA THR A 66 4.58 -30.32 -8.39
C THR A 66 4.21 -28.87 -8.73
N ALA A 67 5.03 -28.14 -9.49
CA ALA A 67 4.76 -26.74 -9.87
C ALA A 67 3.34 -26.51 -10.42
N TRP A 68 2.83 -27.49 -11.17
CA TRP A 68 1.46 -27.47 -11.72
C TRP A 68 0.37 -27.64 -10.66
N ASN A 69 0.61 -28.46 -9.65
CA ASN A 69 -0.33 -28.67 -8.54
C ASN A 69 -0.33 -27.48 -7.60
N THR A 70 0.82 -26.85 -7.37
CA THR A 70 0.93 -25.58 -6.63
C THR A 70 0.15 -24.46 -7.31
N PHE A 71 0.25 -24.36 -8.65
CA PHE A 71 -0.55 -23.40 -9.42
C PHE A 71 -2.05 -23.70 -9.31
N LYS A 72 -2.47 -24.95 -9.47
CA LYS A 72 -3.88 -25.35 -9.29
C LYS A 72 -4.37 -25.06 -7.87
N LEU A 73 -3.57 -25.34 -6.85
CA LEU A 73 -3.87 -25.02 -5.45
C LEU A 73 -4.14 -23.52 -5.26
N GLN A 74 -3.38 -22.64 -5.91
CA GLN A 74 -3.63 -21.20 -5.85
C GLN A 74 -5.00 -20.83 -6.45
N PHE A 75 -5.36 -21.35 -7.62
CA PHE A 75 -6.66 -21.10 -8.24
C PHE A 75 -7.82 -21.66 -7.41
N VAL A 76 -7.65 -22.87 -6.88
CA VAL A 76 -8.66 -23.52 -6.04
C VAL A 76 -8.81 -22.80 -4.70
N ALA A 77 -7.71 -22.35 -4.10
CA ALA A 77 -7.74 -21.52 -2.89
C ALA A 77 -8.51 -20.22 -3.16
N ILE A 78 -8.22 -19.52 -4.26
CA ILE A 78 -8.99 -18.32 -4.66
C ILE A 78 -10.47 -18.65 -4.84
N LYS A 79 -10.81 -19.77 -5.48
CA LYS A 79 -12.21 -20.19 -5.64
C LYS A 79 -12.87 -20.50 -4.29
N ALA A 80 -12.15 -21.17 -3.38
CA ALA A 80 -12.64 -21.52 -2.05
C ALA A 80 -12.94 -20.29 -1.18
N LEU A 81 -12.20 -19.18 -1.38
CA LEU A 81 -12.49 -17.90 -0.74
C LEU A 81 -13.93 -17.43 -1.00
N PHE A 82 -14.50 -17.75 -2.16
CA PHE A 82 -15.86 -17.36 -2.56
C PHE A 82 -16.95 -18.42 -2.27
N GLN A 83 -16.58 -19.63 -1.85
CA GLN A 83 -17.53 -20.74 -1.68
C GLN A 83 -18.28 -20.71 -0.34
N THR A 84 -17.65 -20.26 0.74
CA THR A 84 -18.25 -20.32 2.08
C THR A 84 -18.68 -18.92 2.55
N LYS A 85 -19.90 -18.77 3.05
CA LYS A 85 -20.45 -17.47 3.52
C LYS A 85 -19.57 -16.78 4.58
N ALA A 86 -18.92 -17.55 5.45
CA ALA A 86 -17.98 -17.04 6.45
C ALA A 86 -16.67 -16.54 5.83
N MET A 87 -16.12 -17.27 4.85
CA MET A 87 -14.94 -16.84 4.10
C MET A 87 -15.25 -15.65 3.22
N PHE A 88 -16.42 -15.62 2.58
CA PHE A 88 -16.87 -14.47 1.80
C PHE A 88 -17.02 -13.21 2.65
N LYS A 89 -17.49 -13.32 3.91
CA LYS A 89 -17.47 -12.18 4.86
C LYS A 89 -16.05 -11.75 5.22
N ARG A 90 -15.12 -12.69 5.47
CA ARG A 90 -13.71 -12.38 5.72
C ARG A 90 -13.04 -11.74 4.50
N VAL A 91 -13.34 -12.24 3.31
CA VAL A 91 -12.93 -11.68 2.03
C VAL A 91 -13.54 -10.31 1.89
N ILE A 92 -14.83 -10.08 2.15
CA ILE A 92 -15.43 -8.74 2.11
C ILE A 92 -14.71 -7.78 3.06
N VAL A 93 -14.38 -8.19 4.30
CA VAL A 93 -13.63 -7.34 5.23
C VAL A 93 -12.20 -7.09 4.72
N ALA A 94 -11.51 -8.10 4.18
CA ALA A 94 -10.24 -7.92 3.48
C ALA A 94 -10.41 -7.06 2.20
N THR A 95 -11.57 -7.13 1.56
CA THR A 95 -11.97 -6.41 0.36
C THR A 95 -12.38 -4.99 0.72
N VAL A 96 -12.78 -4.66 1.94
CA VAL A 96 -12.84 -3.25 2.38
C VAL A 96 -11.43 -2.64 2.32
N THR A 97 -10.40 -3.44 2.60
CA THR A 97 -8.99 -3.07 2.39
C THR A 97 -8.63 -2.97 0.90
N ILE A 98 -9.12 -3.88 0.05
CA ILE A 98 -8.94 -3.81 -1.43
C ILE A 98 -9.74 -2.64 -2.04
N ALA A 99 -10.94 -2.36 -1.54
CA ALA A 99 -11.78 -1.25 -1.92
C ALA A 99 -11.10 0.06 -1.49
N SER A 100 -10.42 0.08 -0.34
CA SER A 100 -9.56 1.20 0.03
C SER A 100 -8.41 1.38 -0.97
N ARG A 101 -7.83 0.31 -1.53
CA ARG A 101 -6.85 0.42 -2.63
C ARG A 101 -7.47 0.93 -3.93
N PHE A 102 -8.69 0.50 -4.24
CA PHE A 102 -9.45 1.01 -5.37
C PHE A 102 -9.77 2.50 -5.21
N PHE A 103 -10.27 2.91 -4.05
CA PHE A 103 -10.52 4.32 -3.72
C PHE A 103 -9.24 5.13 -3.71
N GLN A 104 -8.11 4.58 -3.24
CA GLN A 104 -6.79 5.21 -3.34
C GLN A 104 -6.38 5.49 -4.79
N GLN A 105 -6.70 4.61 -5.74
CA GLN A 105 -6.43 4.86 -7.15
C GLN A 105 -7.46 5.82 -7.76
N TRP A 106 -8.72 5.70 -7.34
CA TRP A 106 -9.83 6.54 -7.80
C TRP A 106 -9.67 8.00 -7.39
N THR A 107 -8.92 8.31 -6.33
CA THR A 107 -8.59 9.71 -5.98
C THR A 107 -7.88 10.45 -7.12
N GLY A 108 -7.34 9.74 -8.12
CA GLY A 108 -6.75 10.34 -9.31
C GLY A 108 -5.34 10.88 -9.06
N ILE A 109 -4.67 10.48 -7.98
CA ILE A 109 -3.30 10.91 -7.66
C ILE A 109 -2.34 10.72 -8.84
N ASN A 110 -2.45 9.60 -9.56
CA ASN A 110 -1.61 9.34 -10.71
C ASN A 110 -1.90 10.32 -11.85
N ALA A 111 -3.17 10.63 -12.12
CA ALA A 111 -3.53 11.64 -13.11
C ALA A 111 -2.96 13.02 -12.72
N VAL A 112 -3.09 13.42 -11.45
CA VAL A 112 -2.52 14.69 -10.95
C VAL A 112 -1.00 14.72 -11.14
N LEU A 113 -0.29 13.64 -10.81
CA LEU A 113 1.16 13.56 -10.98
C LEU A 113 1.60 13.62 -12.45
N TYR A 114 0.86 12.98 -13.36
CA TYR A 114 1.17 12.98 -14.79
C TYR A 114 0.82 14.30 -15.50
N TYR A 115 -0.29 14.93 -15.10
CA TYR A 115 -0.79 16.15 -15.73
C TYR A 115 -0.28 17.44 -15.08
N ALA A 116 0.29 17.39 -13.87
CA ALA A 116 0.84 18.58 -13.21
C ALA A 116 1.85 19.37 -14.09
N PRO A 117 2.82 18.74 -14.79
CA PRO A 117 3.73 19.47 -15.67
C PRO A 117 3.02 20.12 -16.87
N GLN A 118 2.00 19.46 -17.42
CA GLN A 118 1.23 19.98 -18.57
C GLN A 118 0.36 21.18 -18.18
N ILE A 119 -0.32 21.09 -17.03
CA ILE A 119 -1.10 22.20 -16.46
C ILE A 119 -0.17 23.38 -16.20
N PHE A 120 1.03 23.15 -15.67
CA PHE A 120 1.95 24.24 -15.35
C PHE A 120 2.66 24.80 -16.60
N GLY A 121 2.86 24.00 -17.65
CA GLY A 121 3.37 24.47 -18.94
C GLY A 121 2.40 25.43 -19.64
N GLN A 122 1.09 25.19 -19.52
CA GLN A 122 0.05 26.11 -20.01
C GLN A 122 0.02 27.46 -19.26
N LEU A 123 0.69 27.57 -18.11
CA LEU A 123 0.79 28.80 -17.32
C LEU A 123 1.98 29.70 -17.73
N GLY A 124 2.68 29.36 -18.82
CA GLY A 124 3.74 30.21 -19.40
C GLY A 124 5.04 30.27 -18.58
N LEU A 125 5.20 29.38 -17.60
CA LEU A 125 6.43 29.24 -16.83
C LEU A 125 7.41 28.34 -17.61
N ASN A 126 8.67 28.78 -17.81
CA ASN A 126 9.73 28.07 -18.54
C ASN A 126 9.70 26.54 -18.32
N GLU A 127 9.58 25.77 -19.41
CA GLU A 127 9.31 24.32 -19.40
C GLU A 127 10.22 23.52 -18.45
N THR A 128 11.50 23.89 -18.36
CA THR A 128 12.50 23.21 -17.52
C THR A 128 12.31 23.47 -16.03
N THR A 129 12.14 24.73 -15.62
CA THR A 129 11.91 25.09 -14.21
C THR A 129 10.56 24.58 -13.74
N THR A 130 9.57 24.61 -14.63
CA THR A 130 8.20 24.18 -14.36
C THR A 130 8.09 22.68 -14.16
N SER A 131 8.70 21.88 -15.03
CA SER A 131 8.73 20.42 -14.87
C SER A 131 9.47 20.00 -13.59
N LEU A 132 10.60 20.67 -13.30
CA LEU A 132 11.39 20.41 -12.09
C LEU A 132 10.63 20.80 -10.82
N LEU A 133 9.96 21.95 -10.80
CA LEU A 133 9.10 22.36 -9.70
C LEU A 133 7.87 21.45 -9.56
N ALA A 134 7.26 21.04 -10.67
CA ALA A 134 6.08 20.18 -10.68
C ALA A 134 6.33 18.80 -10.08
N THR A 135 7.46 18.19 -10.44
CA THR A 135 7.74 16.79 -10.08
C THR A 135 8.64 16.70 -8.85
N GLY A 136 9.67 17.54 -8.77
CA GLY A 136 10.63 17.55 -7.67
C GLY A 136 10.02 18.07 -6.37
N VAL A 137 9.33 19.22 -6.40
CA VAL A 137 8.72 19.79 -5.18
C VAL A 137 7.56 18.91 -4.70
N VAL A 138 6.76 18.36 -5.61
CA VAL A 138 5.69 17.41 -5.24
C VAL A 138 6.24 16.18 -4.54
N GLY A 139 7.35 15.61 -5.03
CA GLY A 139 8.00 14.47 -4.38
C GLY A 139 8.54 14.81 -2.99
N ILE A 140 9.18 15.97 -2.83
CA ILE A 140 9.70 16.45 -1.54
C ILE A 140 8.56 16.70 -0.55
N VAL A 141 7.50 17.39 -1.00
CA VAL A 141 6.32 17.69 -0.18
C VAL A 141 5.62 16.40 0.24
N MET A 142 5.46 15.43 -0.65
CA MET A 142 4.90 14.12 -0.33
C MET A 142 5.76 13.38 0.71
N PHE A 143 7.08 13.39 0.54
CA PHE A 143 8.00 12.77 1.49
C PHE A 143 7.87 13.40 2.88
N ILE A 144 7.91 14.73 2.97
CA ILE A 144 7.78 15.47 4.23
C ILE A 144 6.41 15.25 4.87
N ALA A 145 5.32 15.22 4.09
CA ALA A 145 3.96 14.97 4.57
C ALA A 145 3.76 13.55 5.11
N THR A 146 4.50 12.57 4.56
CA THR A 146 4.39 11.15 4.97
C THR A 146 5.01 10.90 6.36
N ILE A 147 6.05 11.66 6.75
CA ILE A 147 6.73 11.48 8.04
C ILE A 147 5.77 11.66 9.24
N PRO A 148 5.07 12.80 9.41
CA PRO A 148 4.13 12.96 10.50
C PRO A 148 2.95 12.00 10.38
N ALA A 149 2.52 11.64 9.17
CA ALA A 149 1.45 10.67 8.96
C ALA A 149 1.78 9.29 9.57
N VAL A 150 2.99 8.78 9.29
CA VAL A 150 3.46 7.50 9.84
C VAL A 150 3.61 7.55 11.36
N LEU A 151 4.03 8.68 11.93
CA LEU A 151 4.15 8.81 13.39
C LEU A 151 2.78 8.95 14.08
N TRP A 152 1.81 9.58 13.42
CA TRP A 152 0.50 9.88 14.00
C TRP A 152 -0.49 8.73 13.83
N ILE A 153 -0.37 7.93 12.75
CA ILE A 153 -1.30 6.83 12.44
C ILE A 153 -1.33 5.77 13.54
N ASP A 154 -0.20 5.51 14.20
CA ASP A 154 -0.08 4.53 15.26
C ASP A 154 -0.76 4.99 16.57
N ARG A 155 -0.95 6.30 16.76
CA ARG A 155 -1.62 6.87 17.95
C ARG A 155 -3.10 7.13 17.77
N VAL A 156 -3.52 7.65 16.62
CA VAL A 156 -4.91 8.08 16.37
C VAL A 156 -5.75 7.01 15.67
N GLY A 157 -5.08 5.99 15.10
CA GLY A 157 -5.73 4.90 14.40
C GLY A 157 -6.05 5.24 12.94
N ARG A 158 -6.18 4.19 12.12
CA ARG A 158 -6.21 4.30 10.64
C ARG A 158 -7.47 4.95 10.07
N LYS A 159 -8.64 4.76 10.71
CA LYS A 159 -9.94 5.26 10.20
C LYS A 159 -10.07 6.79 10.17
N PRO A 160 -9.80 7.52 11.27
CA PRO A 160 -9.93 8.99 11.27
C PRO A 160 -8.90 9.67 10.36
N VAL A 161 -7.68 9.14 10.27
CA VAL A 161 -6.63 9.67 9.37
C VAL A 161 -7.10 9.62 7.91
N LEU A 162 -7.62 8.47 7.47
CA LEU A 162 -8.18 8.32 6.12
C LEU A 162 -9.36 9.25 5.84
N ALA A 163 -10.21 9.50 6.84
CA ALA A 163 -11.38 10.38 6.66
C ALA A 163 -10.97 11.85 6.50
N ILE A 164 -10.00 12.33 7.29
CA ILE A 164 -9.49 13.70 7.20
C ILE A 164 -8.76 13.90 5.87
N GLY A 165 -7.93 12.95 5.46
CA GLY A 165 -7.28 12.96 4.15
C GLY A 165 -8.29 13.00 3.01
N ALA A 166 -9.35 12.19 3.06
CA ALA A 166 -10.41 12.17 2.05
C ALA A 166 -11.15 13.53 1.93
N ILE A 167 -11.48 14.17 3.05
CA ILE A 167 -12.13 15.48 3.05
C ILE A 167 -11.21 16.54 2.45
N GLY A 168 -9.94 16.59 2.89
CA GLY A 168 -8.96 17.56 2.39
C GLY A 168 -8.66 17.40 0.90
N MET A 169 -8.56 16.16 0.43
CA MET A 169 -8.44 15.86 -1.00
C MET A 169 -9.68 16.31 -1.79
N GLY A 170 -10.88 16.01 -1.29
CA GLY A 170 -12.14 16.41 -1.92
C GLY A 170 -12.27 17.93 -2.06
N THR A 171 -11.94 18.68 -1.01
CA THR A 171 -11.98 20.15 -1.05
C THR A 171 -10.97 20.72 -2.05
N CYS A 172 -9.75 20.18 -2.10
CA CYS A 172 -8.73 20.63 -3.06
C CYS A 172 -9.17 20.35 -4.50
N HIS A 173 -9.79 19.19 -4.76
CA HIS A 173 -10.24 18.82 -6.10
C HIS A 173 -11.40 19.70 -6.60
N ILE A 174 -12.34 20.05 -5.72
CA ILE A 174 -13.44 20.99 -6.04
C ILE A 174 -12.86 22.37 -6.38
N ILE A 175 -11.89 22.86 -5.62
CA ILE A 175 -11.26 24.16 -5.87
C ILE A 175 -10.51 24.15 -7.21
N ILE A 176 -9.72 23.11 -7.49
CA ILE A 176 -9.02 22.95 -8.77
C ILE A 176 -10.03 22.92 -9.94
N ALA A 177 -11.13 22.18 -9.80
CA ALA A 177 -12.17 22.09 -10.83
C ALA A 177 -12.84 23.45 -11.09
N VAL A 178 -13.13 24.24 -10.06
CA VAL A 178 -13.71 25.59 -10.20
C VAL A 178 -12.73 26.57 -10.86
N ILE A 179 -11.44 26.50 -10.50
CA ILE A 179 -10.40 27.35 -11.10
C ILE A 179 -10.22 27.00 -12.58
N LEU A 180 -10.14 25.72 -12.93
CA LEU A 180 -10.05 25.28 -14.32
C LEU A 180 -11.29 25.69 -15.13
N ALA A 181 -12.49 25.42 -14.61
CA ALA A 181 -13.74 25.71 -15.32
C ALA A 181 -13.95 27.21 -15.60
N LYS A 182 -13.47 28.11 -14.72
CA LYS A 182 -13.60 29.55 -14.91
C LYS A 182 -12.53 30.17 -15.80
N ASN A 183 -11.32 29.61 -15.82
CA ASN A 183 -10.15 30.26 -16.41
C ASN A 183 -9.52 29.50 -17.59
N ILE A 184 -10.16 28.41 -18.07
CA ILE A 184 -9.67 27.59 -19.19
C ILE A 184 -9.22 28.40 -20.41
N ASP A 185 -9.90 29.50 -20.74
CA ASP A 185 -9.57 30.35 -21.90
C ASP A 185 -8.76 31.62 -21.54
N ARG A 186 -8.50 31.87 -20.26
CA ARG A 186 -7.94 33.15 -19.73
C ARG A 186 -6.69 33.00 -18.87
N PHE A 187 -6.07 31.82 -18.84
CA PHE A 187 -4.86 31.59 -18.05
C PHE A 187 -3.69 32.53 -18.37
N HIS A 188 -3.61 33.02 -19.61
CA HIS A 188 -2.61 34.02 -20.01
C HIS A 188 -2.83 35.42 -19.40
N GLU A 189 -4.06 35.78 -19.01
CA GLU A 189 -4.39 37.10 -18.46
C GLU A 189 -4.30 37.16 -16.93
N GLN A 190 -4.31 36.00 -16.24
CA GLN A 190 -4.31 35.92 -14.77
C GLN A 190 -3.34 34.85 -14.24
N PRO A 191 -2.03 35.14 -14.16
CA PRO A 191 -1.04 34.19 -13.64
C PRO A 191 -1.29 33.79 -12.17
N ALA A 192 -1.96 34.64 -11.39
CA ALA A 192 -2.32 34.36 -9.99
C ALA A 192 -3.26 33.15 -9.85
N ALA A 193 -4.17 32.93 -10.79
CA ALA A 193 -5.08 31.78 -10.75
C ALA A 193 -4.36 30.46 -11.08
N GLY A 194 -3.33 30.52 -11.93
CA GLY A 194 -2.47 29.39 -12.23
C GLY A 194 -1.64 28.95 -11.03
N TRP A 195 -0.98 29.90 -10.36
CA TRP A 195 -0.25 29.62 -9.12
C TRP A 195 -1.16 29.12 -7.99
N ALA A 196 -2.41 29.61 -7.90
CA ALA A 196 -3.39 29.07 -6.97
C ALA A 196 -3.71 27.59 -7.26
N ALA A 197 -3.86 27.19 -8.53
CA ALA A 197 -4.06 25.79 -8.90
C ALA A 197 -2.84 24.92 -8.54
N VAL A 198 -1.61 25.41 -8.76
CA VAL A 198 -0.37 24.74 -8.35
C VAL A 198 -0.34 24.47 -6.85
N CYS A 199 -0.62 25.49 -6.03
CA CYS A 199 -0.66 25.36 -4.58
C CYS A 199 -1.73 24.35 -4.11
N MET A 200 -2.89 24.33 -4.75
CA MET A 200 -3.95 23.36 -4.43
C MET A 200 -3.58 21.93 -4.82
N VAL A 201 -2.82 21.73 -5.89
CA VAL A 201 -2.26 20.42 -6.26
C VAL A 201 -1.25 19.95 -5.20
N TRP A 202 -0.39 20.84 -4.71
CA TRP A 202 0.54 20.49 -3.63
C TRP A 202 -0.19 20.15 -2.33
N LEU A 203 -1.21 20.93 -1.96
CA LEU A 203 -2.06 20.63 -0.80
C LEU A 203 -2.79 19.29 -0.97
N PHE A 204 -3.31 18.98 -2.16
CA PHE A 204 -3.91 17.69 -2.45
C PHE A 204 -2.92 16.53 -2.20
N VAL A 205 -1.67 16.66 -2.65
CA VAL A 205 -0.63 15.65 -2.44
C VAL A 205 -0.27 15.50 -0.95
N VAL A 206 -0.23 16.60 -0.19
CA VAL A 206 -0.04 16.55 1.27
C VAL A 206 -1.14 15.72 1.93
N HIS A 207 -2.41 16.01 1.61
CA HIS A 207 -3.54 15.28 2.18
C HIS A 207 -3.64 13.82 1.71
N PHE A 208 -3.04 13.49 0.57
CA PHE A 208 -2.92 12.10 0.10
C PHE A 208 -1.80 11.33 0.83
N GLY A 209 -0.70 12.02 1.19
CA GLY A 209 0.41 11.45 1.94
C GLY A 209 0.14 11.25 3.43
N CYS A 210 -0.91 11.90 3.95
CA CYS A 210 -1.40 11.76 5.32
C CYS A 210 -2.45 10.64 5.46
#